data_AF-A0A522ASP9-F1
#
_entry.id   AF-A0A522ASP9-F1
#
_cell.length_a   1.000
_cell.length_b   1.000
_cell.length_c   1.000
_cell.angle_alpha   90.00
_cell.angle_beta   90.00
_cell.angle_gamma   90.00
#
_symmetry.space_group_name_H-M   'P 1'
#
loop_
_entity.id
_entity.type
_entity.pdbx_description
1 polymer ?
#
loop_
_entity_poly.entity_id
_entity_poly.type
_entity_poly.pdbx_seq_one_letter_code
_entity_poly.pdbx_strand_id
1 'polypeptide(L)'
;MPSPLVDLAPVRAALAAGELVLTPNQRLARGIEQTWGRELAAAGTLVWERPRVYALEHWCERNWQELRDAAFAPALAGTVASAAVETRLWARVIAEHPVQVAGNSQGFARLARGARQLLERWDLDPARLDADGHRGAELLLAWLPAWRKAMAACALLTREQSLDVLPAGIAAGLLTREPAVHLLGFATLPPCYRRILTSLC
;
A
#
# COMPACT_ATOMS: atom_id res chain seq x y z
N MET A 1 -27.35 -3.60 4.91
CA MET A 1 -27.75 -2.22 4.57
C MET A 1 -27.27 -1.90 3.17
N PRO A 2 -28.06 -1.23 2.30
CA PRO A 2 -27.56 -0.81 0.99
C PRO A 2 -26.39 0.17 1.19
N SER A 3 -25.26 -0.05 0.51
CA SER A 3 -24.17 0.94 0.47
C SER A 3 -24.72 2.26 -0.07
N PRO A 4 -24.28 3.42 0.46
CA PRO A 4 -24.64 4.71 -0.10
C PRO A 4 -24.28 4.75 -1.59
N LEU A 5 -25.16 5.35 -2.39
CA LEU A 5 -24.94 5.54 -3.82
C LEU A 5 -23.68 6.39 -4.02
N VAL A 6 -22.67 5.81 -4.65
CA VAL A 6 -21.46 6.54 -5.07
C VAL A 6 -21.80 7.34 -6.32
N ASP A 7 -21.42 8.62 -6.36
CA ASP A 7 -21.49 9.42 -7.58
C ASP A 7 -20.47 8.92 -8.61
N LEU A 8 -20.96 8.40 -9.72
CA LEU A 8 -20.13 7.87 -10.81
C LEU A 8 -19.76 8.92 -11.85
N ALA A 9 -20.34 10.12 -11.81
CA ALA A 9 -20.12 11.15 -12.83
C ALA A 9 -18.62 11.39 -13.14
N PRO A 10 -17.71 11.46 -12.16
CA PRO A 10 -16.28 11.71 -12.43
C PRO A 10 -15.55 10.58 -13.17
N VAL A 11 -16.05 9.34 -13.11
CA VAL A 11 -15.37 8.14 -13.66
C VAL A 11 -16.21 7.37 -14.67
N ARG A 12 -17.42 7.85 -14.99
CA ARG A 12 -18.37 7.16 -15.88
C ARG A 12 -17.77 6.82 -17.23
N ALA A 13 -17.05 7.77 -17.84
CA ALA A 13 -16.39 7.54 -19.12
C ALA A 13 -15.30 6.45 -19.03
N ALA A 14 -14.49 6.49 -17.98
CA ALA A 14 -13.45 5.49 -17.72
C ALA A 14 -14.05 4.09 -17.53
N LEU A 15 -15.14 3.98 -16.77
CA LEU A 15 -15.86 2.72 -16.56
C LEU A 15 -16.40 2.15 -17.88
N ALA A 16 -16.98 3.00 -18.73
CA ALA A 16 -17.50 2.59 -20.04
C ALA A 16 -16.38 2.18 -21.01
N ALA A 17 -15.20 2.80 -20.92
CA ALA A 17 -14.03 2.50 -21.74
C ALA A 17 -13.22 1.29 -21.24
N GLY A 18 -13.57 0.70 -20.08
CA GLY A 18 -12.79 -0.38 -19.48
C GLY A 18 -11.42 0.08 -18.97
N GLU A 19 -11.28 1.35 -18.60
CA GLU A 19 -10.04 1.93 -18.08
C GLU A 19 -9.88 1.66 -16.58
N LEU A 20 -8.64 1.75 -16.09
CA LEU A 20 -8.32 1.48 -14.69
C LEU A 20 -8.81 2.62 -13.79
N VAL A 21 -9.70 2.30 -12.85
CA VAL A 21 -10.13 3.22 -11.78
C VAL A 21 -9.59 2.73 -10.44
N LEU A 22 -8.79 3.56 -9.78
CA LEU A 22 -8.26 3.29 -8.45
C LEU A 22 -8.98 4.14 -7.41
N THR A 23 -9.15 3.56 -6.23
CA THR A 23 -9.82 4.16 -5.07
C THR A 23 -8.96 4.01 -3.81
N PRO A 24 -9.14 4.85 -2.78
CA PRO A 24 -8.34 4.76 -1.56
C PRO A 24 -8.63 3.50 -0.72
N ASN A 25 -9.78 2.85 -0.90
CA ASN A 25 -10.16 1.69 -0.10
C ASN A 25 -11.20 0.80 -0.79
N GLN A 26 -11.31 -0.44 -0.29
CA GLN A 26 -12.20 -1.46 -0.85
C GLN A 26 -13.68 -1.08 -0.77
N ARG A 27 -14.06 -0.25 0.22
CA ARG A 27 -15.46 0.16 0.40
C ARG A 27 -15.90 1.02 -0.79
N LEU A 28 -15.08 1.99 -1.22
CA LEU A 28 -15.41 2.82 -2.36
C LEU A 28 -15.40 2.04 -3.67
N ALA A 29 -14.38 1.18 -3.90
CA ALA A 29 -14.34 0.31 -5.08
C ALA A 29 -15.62 -0.54 -5.23
N ARG A 30 -16.05 -1.21 -4.14
CA ARG A 30 -17.30 -1.99 -4.13
C ARG A 30 -18.54 -1.13 -4.36
N GLY A 31 -18.56 0.09 -3.81
CA GLY A 31 -19.65 1.03 -4.03
C GLY A 31 -19.79 1.42 -5.50
N ILE A 32 -18.67 1.71 -6.18
CA ILE A 32 -18.63 2.00 -7.61
C ILE A 32 -19.13 0.80 -8.42
N GLU A 33 -18.59 -0.40 -8.16
CA GLU A 33 -19.00 -1.62 -8.87
C GLU A 33 -20.51 -1.87 -8.74
N GLN A 34 -21.07 -1.67 -7.54
CA GLN A 34 -22.50 -1.86 -7.28
C GLN A 34 -23.36 -0.80 -7.96
N THR A 35 -22.99 0.48 -7.90
CA THR A 35 -23.75 1.55 -8.57
C THR A 35 -23.71 1.35 -10.10
N TRP A 36 -22.54 1.01 -10.64
CA TRP A 36 -22.37 0.79 -12.09
C TRP A 36 -23.26 -0.35 -12.59
N GLY A 37 -23.25 -1.49 -11.89
CA GLY A 37 -24.12 -2.62 -12.22
C GLY A 37 -25.61 -2.28 -12.12
N ARG A 38 -26.03 -1.45 -11.16
CA ARG A 38 -27.43 -1.00 -11.05
C ARG A 38 -27.84 -0.12 -12.21
N GLU A 39 -26.99 0.80 -12.64
CA GLU A 39 -27.26 1.67 -13.78
C GLU A 39 -27.34 0.88 -15.09
N LEU A 40 -26.43 -0.08 -15.31
CA LEU A 40 -26.47 -0.97 -16.46
C LEU A 40 -27.73 -1.84 -16.49
N ALA A 41 -28.09 -2.44 -15.35
CA ALA A 41 -29.32 -3.22 -15.23
C ALA A 41 -30.58 -2.38 -15.46
N ALA A 42 -30.62 -1.14 -14.95
CA ALA A 42 -31.72 -0.20 -15.19
C ALA A 42 -31.81 0.23 -16.68
N ALA A 43 -30.68 0.24 -17.40
CA ALA A 43 -30.62 0.45 -18.84
C ALA A 43 -30.90 -0.83 -19.66
N GLY A 44 -31.29 -1.94 -19.02
CA GLY A 44 -31.63 -3.20 -19.69
C GLY A 44 -30.44 -4.09 -20.03
N THR A 45 -29.22 -3.74 -19.61
CA THR A 45 -28.03 -4.58 -19.80
C THR A 45 -28.01 -5.67 -18.72
N LEU A 46 -28.12 -6.93 -19.14
CA LEU A 46 -28.21 -8.08 -18.21
C LEU A 46 -26.86 -8.73 -17.89
N VAL A 47 -25.89 -8.57 -18.77
CA VAL A 47 -24.53 -9.12 -18.64
C VAL A 47 -23.56 -8.03 -19.06
N TRP A 48 -22.53 -7.80 -18.24
CA TRP A 48 -21.47 -6.84 -18.50
C TRP A 48 -20.14 -7.36 -17.98
N GLU A 49 -19.06 -6.88 -18.58
CA GLU A 49 -17.72 -7.13 -18.04
C GLU A 49 -17.56 -6.37 -16.72
N ARG A 50 -16.90 -7.02 -15.75
CA ARG A 50 -16.62 -6.36 -14.47
C ARG A 50 -15.73 -5.14 -14.72
N PRO A 51 -16.12 -3.93 -14.29
CA PRO A 51 -15.28 -2.76 -14.51
C PRO A 51 -13.96 -2.89 -13.74
N ARG A 52 -12.89 -2.34 -14.29
CA ARG A 52 -11.53 -2.41 -13.72
C ARG A 52 -11.36 -1.42 -12.57
N VAL A 53 -12.11 -1.65 -11.48
CA VAL A 53 -12.13 -0.81 -10.28
C VAL A 53 -11.45 -1.52 -9.13
N TYR A 54 -10.43 -0.90 -8.55
CA TYR A 54 -9.67 -1.50 -7.46
C TYR A 54 -9.39 -0.51 -6.33
N ALA A 55 -9.22 -1.03 -5.11
CA ALA A 55 -8.51 -0.28 -4.08
C ALA A 55 -7.02 -0.25 -4.47
N LEU A 56 -6.38 0.91 -4.35
CA LEU A 56 -4.98 1.11 -4.76
C LEU A 56 -4.03 0.09 -4.12
N GLU A 57 -4.16 -0.13 -2.81
CA GLU A 57 -3.33 -1.12 -2.09
C GLU A 57 -3.52 -2.54 -2.61
N HIS A 58 -4.75 -2.90 -2.97
CA HIS A 58 -5.09 -4.21 -3.53
C HIS A 58 -4.58 -4.38 -4.96
N TRP A 59 -4.69 -3.33 -5.78
CA TRP A 59 -4.12 -3.33 -7.13
C TRP A 59 -2.59 -3.48 -7.08
N CYS A 60 -1.90 -2.79 -6.18
CA CYS A 60 -0.46 -2.97 -5.99
C CYS A 60 -0.11 -4.38 -5.51
N GLU A 61 -0.95 -5.01 -4.68
CA GLU A 61 -0.74 -6.40 -4.20
C GLU A 61 -0.83 -7.38 -5.33
N ARG A 62 -1.85 -7.22 -6.18
CA ARG A 62 -2.00 -8.03 -7.38
C ARG A 62 -0.77 -7.94 -8.29
N ASN A 63 -0.32 -6.74 -8.61
CA ASN A 63 0.88 -6.54 -9.45
C ASN A 63 2.14 -7.13 -8.81
N TRP A 64 2.28 -7.03 -7.48
CA TRP A 64 3.37 -7.67 -6.76
C TRP A 64 3.35 -9.20 -6.92
N GLN A 65 2.17 -9.83 -6.79
CA GLN A 65 2.06 -11.28 -6.99
C GLN A 65 2.32 -11.67 -8.44
N GLU A 66 1.82 -10.91 -9.42
CA GLU A 66 2.10 -11.14 -10.84
C GLU A 66 3.62 -11.14 -11.13
N LEU A 67 4.39 -10.23 -10.52
CA LEU A 67 5.86 -10.25 -10.64
C LEU A 67 6.51 -11.48 -10.01
N ARG A 68 5.97 -11.98 -8.89
CA ARG A 68 6.49 -13.19 -8.24
C ARG A 68 6.16 -14.44 -9.06
N ASP A 69 4.95 -14.51 -9.61
CA ASP A 69 4.52 -15.60 -10.49
C ASP A 69 5.36 -15.63 -11.78
N ALA A 70 5.77 -14.46 -12.29
CA ALA A 70 6.71 -14.33 -13.40
C ALA A 70 8.19 -14.59 -13.01
N ALA A 71 8.46 -14.97 -11.75
CA ALA A 71 9.80 -15.19 -11.21
C ALA A 71 10.76 -14.00 -11.41
N PHE A 72 10.25 -12.77 -11.37
CA PHE A 72 11.06 -11.57 -11.51
C PHE A 72 12.06 -11.45 -10.35
N ALA A 73 13.36 -11.52 -10.64
CA ALA A 73 14.40 -11.63 -9.61
C ALA A 73 14.30 -10.59 -8.48
N PRO A 74 14.05 -9.29 -8.73
CA PRO A 74 13.83 -8.32 -7.65
C PRO A 74 12.63 -8.63 -6.74
N ALA A 75 11.57 -9.24 -7.26
CA ALA A 75 10.40 -9.64 -6.48
C ALA A 75 10.63 -10.93 -5.66
N LEU A 76 11.71 -11.66 -5.95
CA LEU A 76 12.14 -12.85 -5.22
C LEU A 76 13.22 -12.57 -4.16
N ALA A 77 13.70 -11.33 -4.06
CA ALA A 77 14.78 -10.94 -3.15
C ALA A 77 14.42 -11.05 -1.65
N GLY A 78 13.12 -11.18 -1.32
CA GLY A 78 12.65 -11.38 0.03
C GLY A 78 11.15 -11.64 0.10
N THR A 79 10.66 -11.91 1.30
CA THR A 79 9.23 -12.12 1.56
C THR A 79 8.63 -10.92 2.28
N VAL A 80 7.49 -10.41 1.81
CA VAL A 80 6.79 -9.33 2.50
C VAL A 80 6.32 -9.83 3.88
N ALA A 81 6.80 -9.18 4.93
CA ALA A 81 6.43 -9.53 6.29
C ALA A 81 4.96 -9.23 6.55
N SER A 82 4.29 -10.14 7.27
CA SER A 82 2.94 -9.85 7.75
C SER A 82 2.99 -8.82 8.88
N ALA A 83 1.87 -8.11 9.06
CA ALA A 83 1.68 -7.18 10.16
C ALA A 83 2.00 -7.78 11.54
N ALA A 84 1.74 -9.07 11.74
CA ALA A 84 2.04 -9.78 12.99
C ALA A 84 3.54 -10.05 13.15
N VAL A 85 4.23 -10.46 12.07
CA VAL A 85 5.68 -10.65 12.06
C VAL A 85 6.40 -9.35 12.38
N GLU A 86 6.03 -8.26 11.71
CA GLU A 86 6.62 -6.94 11.96
C GLU A 86 6.46 -6.51 13.42
N THR A 87 5.24 -6.60 13.98
CA THR A 87 4.97 -6.23 15.37
C THR A 87 5.78 -7.10 16.34
N ARG A 88 5.93 -8.40 16.07
CA ARG A 88 6.74 -9.29 16.91
C ARG A 88 8.21 -8.90 16.88
N LEU A 89 8.76 -8.57 15.71
CA LEU A 89 10.14 -8.11 15.58
C LEU A 89 10.36 -6.79 16.32
N TRP A 90 9.43 -5.85 16.21
CA TRP A 90 9.47 -4.61 16.99
C TRP A 90 9.45 -4.88 18.50
N ALA A 91 8.53 -5.70 18.98
CA ALA A 91 8.42 -6.02 20.41
C ALA A 91 9.72 -6.65 20.95
N ARG A 92 10.36 -7.52 20.16
CA ARG A 92 11.67 -8.09 20.50
C ARG A 92 12.75 -7.02 20.61
N VAL A 93 12.89 -6.17 19.59
CA VAL A 93 13.88 -5.08 19.57
C VAL A 93 13.71 -4.15 20.77
N ILE A 94 12.46 -3.81 21.10
CA ILE A 94 12.14 -2.93 22.24
C ILE A 94 12.51 -3.60 23.57
N ALA A 95 12.21 -4.89 23.73
CA ALA A 95 12.53 -5.63 24.95
C ALA A 95 14.04 -5.81 25.16
N GLU A 96 14.79 -6.03 24.08
CA GLU A 96 16.25 -6.20 24.09
C GLU A 96 17.01 -4.86 24.16
N HIS A 97 16.31 -3.72 24.09
CA HIS A 97 16.94 -2.40 24.07
C HIS A 97 17.55 -2.03 25.44
N PRO A 98 18.77 -1.46 25.51
CA PRO A 98 19.43 -1.14 26.79
C PRO A 98 18.64 -0.16 27.65
N VAL A 99 18.03 0.84 27.02
CA VAL A 99 17.14 1.79 27.70
C VAL A 99 15.73 1.22 27.68
N GLN A 100 15.28 0.75 28.85
CA GLN A 100 13.94 0.24 29.05
C GLN A 100 12.94 1.38 29.13
N VAL A 101 11.80 1.23 28.45
CA VAL A 101 10.71 2.21 28.48
C VAL A 101 9.56 1.63 29.29
N ALA A 102 9.13 2.36 30.32
CA ALA A 102 7.97 1.96 31.10
C ALA A 102 6.72 1.90 30.22
N GLY A 103 5.99 0.79 30.27
CA GLY A 103 4.73 0.61 29.53
C GLY A 103 4.64 -0.74 28.82
N ASN A 104 3.66 -0.85 27.92
CA ASN A 104 3.36 -2.07 27.20
C ASN A 104 4.18 -2.16 25.90
N SER A 105 5.17 -3.07 25.86
CA SER A 105 6.01 -3.32 24.68
C SER A 105 5.22 -3.65 23.41
N GLN A 106 4.07 -4.34 23.51
CA GLN A 106 3.20 -4.60 22.36
C GLN A 106 2.49 -3.33 21.86
N GLY A 107 2.16 -2.42 22.78
CA GLY A 107 1.65 -1.09 22.43
C GLY A 107 2.69 -0.30 21.64
N PHE A 108 3.91 -0.21 22.16
CA PHE A 108 5.01 0.48 21.49
C PHE A 108 5.38 -0.16 20.15
N ALA A 109 5.36 -1.50 20.05
CA ALA A 109 5.63 -2.19 18.80
C ALA A 109 4.64 -1.80 17.68
N ARG A 110 3.35 -1.67 18.01
CA ARG A 110 2.34 -1.23 17.03
C ARG A 110 2.54 0.23 16.61
N LEU A 111 2.93 1.10 17.55
CA LEU A 111 3.24 2.50 17.27
C LEU A 111 4.48 2.63 16.39
N ALA A 112 5.56 1.92 16.72
CA ALA A 112 6.80 1.93 15.93
C ALA A 112 6.56 1.43 14.51
N ARG A 113 5.78 0.34 14.35
CA ARG A 113 5.36 -0.14 13.03
C ARG A 113 4.60 0.92 12.25
N GLY A 114 3.59 1.54 12.87
CA GLY A 114 2.76 2.58 12.22
C GLY A 114 3.58 3.82 11.82
N ALA A 115 4.48 4.27 12.68
CA ALA A 115 5.37 5.38 12.39
C ALA A 115 6.32 5.04 11.22
N ARG A 116 6.97 3.87 11.23
CA ARG A 116 7.83 3.40 10.14
C ARG A 116 7.06 3.28 8.81
N GLN A 117 5.81 2.79 8.86
CA GLN A 117 4.88 2.79 7.71
C GLN A 117 4.66 4.18 7.13
N LEU A 118 4.43 5.18 7.98
CA LEU A 118 4.27 6.56 7.54
C LEU A 118 5.55 7.10 6.90
N LEU A 119 6.71 6.84 7.50
CA LEU A 119 8.00 7.28 6.96
C LEU A 119 8.23 6.74 5.55
N GLU A 120 8.04 5.44 5.34
CA GLU A 120 8.25 4.80 4.04
C GLU A 120 7.20 5.23 3.01
N ARG A 121 5.91 5.32 3.38
CA ARG A 121 4.84 5.73 2.45
C ARG A 121 5.02 7.17 1.96
N TRP A 122 5.55 8.03 2.82
CA TRP A 122 5.69 9.46 2.56
C TRP A 122 7.11 9.91 2.20
N ASP A 123 8.03 8.97 1.99
CA ASP A 123 9.46 9.23 1.74
C ASP A 123 10.08 10.21 2.76
N LEU A 124 9.67 10.09 4.03
CA LEU A 124 10.18 10.96 5.08
C LEU A 124 11.53 10.43 5.57
N ASP A 125 12.53 11.30 5.56
CA ASP A 125 13.84 10.98 6.13
C ASP A 125 13.73 10.85 7.66
N PRO A 126 14.02 9.67 8.25
CA PRO A 126 14.01 9.50 9.69
C PRO A 126 14.96 10.47 10.41
N ALA A 127 16.09 10.85 9.81
CA ALA A 127 17.05 11.76 10.43
C ALA A 127 16.48 13.15 10.73
N ARG A 128 15.36 13.51 10.09
CA ARG A 128 14.67 14.79 10.30
C ARG A 128 13.62 14.76 11.43
N LEU A 129 13.37 13.59 12.03
CA LEU A 129 12.36 13.45 13.09
C LEU A 129 12.79 14.00 14.45
N ASP A 130 14.09 14.11 14.70
CA ASP A 130 14.64 14.54 15.99
C ASP A 130 14.62 16.07 16.19
N ALA A 131 14.10 16.82 15.21
CA ALA A 131 14.16 18.28 15.20
C ALA A 131 13.47 18.96 16.40
N ASP A 132 12.50 18.29 17.03
CA ASP A 132 11.64 18.88 18.06
C ASP A 132 11.75 18.21 19.45
N GLY A 133 12.68 17.25 19.65
CA GLY A 133 12.88 16.58 20.94
C GLY A 133 11.68 15.73 21.43
N HIS A 134 10.83 15.27 20.50
CA HIS A 134 9.69 14.45 20.85
C HIS A 134 10.15 13.03 21.21
N ARG A 135 9.97 12.63 22.48
CA ARG A 135 10.44 11.34 23.01
C ARG A 135 10.08 10.10 22.16
N GLY A 136 8.90 10.09 21.54
CA GLY A 136 8.49 8.98 20.66
C GLY A 136 9.34 8.87 19.38
N ALA A 137 9.79 10.01 18.84
CA ALA A 137 10.66 10.06 17.67
C ALA A 137 12.07 9.56 18.02
N GLU A 138 12.63 10.02 19.15
CA GLU A 138 13.93 9.55 19.67
C GLU A 138 13.95 8.03 19.82
N LEU A 139 12.91 7.47 20.45
CA LEU A 139 12.81 6.03 20.67
C LEU A 139 12.70 5.25 19.35
N LEU A 140 11.88 5.73 18.41
CA LEU A 140 11.79 5.12 17.09
C LEU A 140 13.16 5.10 16.40
N LEU A 141 13.88 6.23 16.42
CA LEU A 141 15.20 6.35 15.81
C LEU A 141 16.23 5.43 16.47
N ALA A 142 16.16 5.26 17.80
CA ALA A 142 17.01 4.32 18.52
C ALA A 142 16.72 2.85 18.14
N TRP A 143 15.46 2.49 17.95
CA TRP A 143 15.05 1.11 17.67
C TRP A 143 15.17 0.72 16.19
N LEU A 144 15.01 1.68 15.26
CA LEU A 144 14.91 1.43 13.83
C LEU A 144 16.09 0.65 13.23
N PRO A 145 17.37 0.93 13.56
CA PRO A 145 18.51 0.17 13.03
C PRO A 145 18.47 -1.31 13.42
N ALA A 146 18.16 -1.61 14.69
CA ALA A 146 18.07 -2.97 15.19
C ALA A 146 16.91 -3.73 14.55
N TRP A 147 15.77 -3.07 14.34
CA TRP A 147 14.63 -3.65 13.64
C TRP A 147 14.93 -3.93 12.16
N ARG A 148 15.58 -3.00 11.45
CA ARG A 148 16.02 -3.21 10.05
C ARG A 148 16.95 -4.42 9.94
N LYS A 149 17.91 -4.57 10.88
CA LYS A 149 18.79 -5.74 10.94
C LYS A 149 18.01 -7.03 11.16
N ALA A 150 17.00 -7.01 12.04
CA ALA A 150 16.16 -8.19 12.31
C ALA A 150 15.32 -8.59 11.09
N MET A 151 14.77 -7.64 10.34
CA MET A 151 14.07 -7.90 9.06
C MET A 151 15.02 -8.52 8.03
N ALA A 152 16.20 -7.94 7.84
CA ALA A 152 17.19 -8.41 6.87
C ALA A 152 17.70 -9.82 7.19
N ALA A 153 17.92 -10.15 8.46
CA ALA A 153 18.35 -11.49 8.89
C ALA A 153 17.36 -12.60 8.53
N CYS A 154 16.09 -12.26 8.29
CA CYS A 154 15.05 -13.19 7.88
C CYS A 154 14.66 -13.06 6.39
N ALA A 155 15.44 -12.29 5.59
CA ALA A 155 15.12 -11.96 4.20
C ALA A 155 13.69 -11.40 4.03
N LEU A 156 13.27 -10.56 4.98
CA LEU A 156 11.95 -9.95 4.98
C LEU A 156 11.97 -8.55 4.37
N LEU A 157 10.89 -8.22 3.68
CA LEU A 157 10.61 -6.90 3.12
C LEU A 157 9.42 -6.27 3.85
N THR A 158 9.40 -4.94 3.94
CA THR A 158 8.16 -4.23 4.26
C THR A 158 7.21 -4.27 3.07
N ARG A 159 5.94 -3.99 3.32
CA ARG A 159 4.98 -3.82 2.24
C ARG A 159 5.39 -2.67 1.32
N GLU A 160 5.85 -1.57 1.90
CA GLU A 160 6.31 -0.41 1.15
C GLU A 160 7.52 -0.73 0.25
N GLN A 161 8.50 -1.51 0.74
CA GLN A 161 9.63 -1.95 -0.08
C GLN A 161 9.22 -2.82 -1.29
N SER A 162 8.15 -3.62 -1.17
CA SER A 162 7.63 -4.37 -2.32
C SER A 162 7.05 -3.46 -3.41
N LEU A 163 6.58 -2.27 -3.05
CA LEU A 163 6.06 -1.29 -4.00
C LEU A 163 7.16 -0.69 -4.87
N ASP A 164 8.36 -0.51 -4.32
CA ASP A 164 9.51 0.05 -5.04
C ASP A 164 10.00 -0.86 -6.19
N VAL A 165 9.59 -2.13 -6.19
CA VAL A 165 9.89 -3.10 -7.25
C VAL A 165 8.97 -2.95 -8.47
N LEU A 166 7.73 -2.45 -8.27
CA LEU A 166 6.73 -2.40 -9.34
C LEU A 166 7.19 -1.57 -10.56
N PRO A 167 7.79 -0.37 -10.41
CA PRO A 167 8.32 0.39 -11.55
C PRO A 167 9.31 -0.40 -12.42
N ALA A 168 10.19 -1.19 -11.81
CA ALA A 168 11.14 -2.02 -12.53
C ALA A 168 10.45 -3.16 -13.30
N GLY A 169 9.40 -3.74 -12.71
CA GLY A 169 8.55 -4.73 -13.37
C GLY A 169 7.82 -4.17 -14.60
N ILE A 170 7.30 -2.95 -14.51
CA ILE A 170 6.67 -2.24 -15.63
C ILE A 170 7.70 -1.93 -16.72
N ALA A 171 8.89 -1.44 -16.34
CA ALA A 171 9.97 -1.16 -17.29
C ALA A 171 10.46 -2.44 -18.02
N ALA A 172 10.45 -3.58 -17.34
CA ALA A 172 10.77 -4.88 -17.91
C ALA A 172 9.64 -5.49 -18.78
N GLY A 173 8.48 -4.84 -18.88
CA GLY A 173 7.32 -5.34 -19.64
C GLY A 173 6.62 -6.54 -19.00
N LEU A 174 6.88 -6.82 -17.71
CA LEU A 174 6.25 -7.91 -16.96
C LEU A 174 4.89 -7.51 -16.39
N LEU A 175 4.66 -6.21 -16.22
CA LEU A 175 3.39 -5.64 -15.83
C LEU A 175 2.83 -4.79 -16.95
N THR A 176 1.52 -4.88 -17.17
CA THR A 176 0.82 -4.13 -18.21
C THR A 176 0.84 -2.64 -17.91
N ARG A 177 1.20 -1.84 -18.91
CA ARG A 177 1.01 -0.38 -18.87
C ARG A 177 -0.45 -0.03 -19.08
N GLU A 178 -0.90 1.03 -18.41
CA GLU A 178 -2.27 1.48 -18.51
C GLU A 178 -2.34 2.69 -19.43
N PRO A 179 -3.25 2.73 -20.41
CA PRO A 179 -3.41 3.91 -21.26
C PRO A 179 -3.87 5.13 -20.47
N ALA A 180 -4.67 4.89 -19.41
CA ALA A 180 -5.12 5.91 -18.48
C ALA A 180 -5.37 5.28 -17.11
N VAL A 181 -5.05 6.03 -16.05
CA VAL A 181 -5.35 5.68 -14.66
C VAL A 181 -6.18 6.79 -14.04
N HIS A 182 -7.37 6.45 -13.56
CA HIS A 182 -8.31 7.37 -12.94
C HIS A 182 -8.32 7.21 -11.42
N LEU A 183 -8.17 8.32 -10.71
CA LEU A 183 -8.15 8.33 -9.24
C LEU A 183 -9.45 8.94 -8.72
N LEU A 184 -10.22 8.18 -7.92
CA LEU A 184 -11.45 8.65 -7.31
C LEU A 184 -11.42 8.55 -5.79
N GLY A 185 -11.75 9.66 -5.11
CA GLY A 185 -11.91 9.72 -3.66
C GLY A 185 -10.60 9.88 -2.86
N PHE A 186 -9.49 10.23 -3.51
CA PHE A 186 -8.24 10.53 -2.82
C PHE A 186 -8.19 11.99 -2.37
N ALA A 187 -8.01 12.22 -1.06
CA ALA A 187 -7.67 13.55 -0.55
C ALA A 187 -6.19 13.88 -0.75
N THR A 188 -5.32 12.89 -0.48
CA THR A 188 -3.89 12.95 -0.74
C THR A 188 -3.41 11.59 -1.23
N LEU A 189 -2.38 11.60 -2.07
CA LEU A 189 -1.72 10.40 -2.59
C LEU A 189 -0.29 10.36 -2.08
N PRO A 190 0.10 9.35 -1.28
CA PRO A 190 1.46 9.20 -0.80
C PRO A 190 2.49 9.10 -1.96
N PRO A 191 3.65 9.75 -1.83
CA PRO A 191 4.75 9.69 -2.79
C PRO A 191 5.11 8.31 -3.32
N CYS A 192 5.12 7.27 -2.47
CA CYS A 192 5.43 5.91 -2.91
C CYS A 192 4.48 5.41 -4.01
N TYR A 193 3.18 5.69 -3.88
CA TYR A 193 2.20 5.35 -4.91
C TYR A 193 2.32 6.25 -6.14
N ARG A 194 2.66 7.53 -5.98
CA ARG A 194 2.87 8.44 -7.12
C ARG A 194 3.95 7.93 -8.06
N ARG A 195 5.07 7.40 -7.52
CA ARG A 195 6.14 6.80 -8.33
C ARG A 195 5.62 5.65 -9.19
N ILE A 196 4.82 4.77 -8.61
CA ILE A 196 4.23 3.62 -9.32
C ILE A 196 3.30 4.10 -10.42
N LEU A 197 2.36 5.01 -10.11
CA LEU A 197 1.40 5.51 -11.08
C LEU A 197 2.06 6.26 -12.24
N THR A 198 3.13 7.01 -11.96
CA THR A 198 3.92 7.70 -13.01
C THR A 198 4.65 6.72 -13.91
N SER A 199 4.92 5.50 -13.44
CA SER A 199 5.60 4.46 -14.24
C SER A 199 4.63 3.66 -15.13
N LEU A 200 3.32 3.73 -14.86
CA LEU A 200 2.28 2.97 -15.58
C LEU A 200 1.88 3.60 -16.92
N CYS A 201 1.99 4.91 -17.03
CA CYS A 201 1.65 5.71 -18.21
C CYS A 201 2.94 6.13 -18.92
#